data_AF-A0A810MXS2-F1
#
_entry.id   AF-A0A810MXS2-F1
#
_cell.length_a   1.000
_cell.length_b   1.000
_cell.length_c   1.000
_cell.angle_alpha   90.00
_cell.angle_beta   90.00
_cell.angle_gamma   90.00
#
_symmetry.space_group_name_H-M   'P 1'
#
loop_
_entity.id
_entity.type
_entity.pdbx_description
1 polymer ?
#
loop_
_entity_poly.entity_id
_entity_poly.type
_entity_poly.pdbx_seq_one_letter_code
_entity_poly.pdbx_strand_id
1 'polypeptide(L)' 'MRNRLAPDEPTAADLDAIDQEWPVIAAELDLLDAEIALINAADHGGPTPLDWRRLRRAEHRVTRAAAVIGSPVKPTRLAA' A
#
# COMPACT_ATOMS: atom_id res chain seq x y z
N MET A 1 37.28 -14.76 -13.22
CA MET A 1 35.94 -15.32 -12.92
C MET A 1 34.91 -14.42 -13.58
N ARG A 2 34.18 -14.90 -14.58
CA ARG A 2 33.11 -14.13 -15.25
C ARG A 2 31.94 -14.02 -14.27
N ASN A 3 31.57 -12.80 -13.89
CA ASN A 3 30.41 -12.55 -13.05
C ASN A 3 29.15 -12.94 -13.83
N ARG A 4 28.61 -14.14 -13.56
CA ARG A 4 27.36 -14.66 -14.16
C ARG A 4 26.09 -14.08 -13.53
N LEU A 5 26.21 -13.06 -12.68
CA LEU A 5 25.13 -12.54 -11.83
C LEU A 5 24.70 -11.11 -12.14
N ALA A 6 25.15 -10.48 -13.23
CA ALA A 6 24.45 -9.30 -13.70
C ALA A 6 23.33 -9.80 -14.61
N PRO A 7 22.06 -9.91 -14.14
CA PRO A 7 20.97 -9.90 -15.09
C PRO A 7 21.06 -8.58 -15.89
N ASP A 8 20.52 -8.59 -17.11
CA ASP A 8 20.35 -7.38 -17.90
C ASP A 8 19.84 -6.24 -17.00
N GLU A 9 20.59 -5.13 -16.93
CA GLU A 9 20.20 -3.99 -16.11
C GLU A 9 18.81 -3.50 -16.54
N PRO A 10 17.95 -3.06 -15.59
CA PRO A 10 16.65 -2.52 -15.93
C PRO A 10 16.76 -1.40 -16.96
N THR A 11 15.91 -1.43 -17.97
CA THR A 11 15.82 -0.33 -18.92
C THR A 11 15.14 0.88 -18.27
N ALA A 12 15.26 2.05 -18.88
CA ALA A 12 14.55 3.24 -18.41
C ALA A 12 13.02 3.01 -18.32
N ALA A 13 12.46 2.24 -19.26
CA ALA A 13 11.04 1.89 -19.24
C ALA A 13 10.67 0.98 -18.06
N ASP A 14 11.57 0.07 -17.67
CA ASP A 14 11.36 -0.78 -16.49
C ASP A 14 11.39 0.04 -15.20
N LEU A 15 12.28 1.03 -15.12
CA LEU A 15 12.35 1.96 -13.97
C LEU A 15 11.11 2.87 -13.92
N ASP A 16 10.66 3.40 -15.06
CA ASP A 16 9.44 4.20 -15.14
C ASP A 16 8.19 3.40 -14.72
N ALA A 17 8.16 2.09 -15.00
CA ALA A 17 7.08 1.22 -14.57
C ALA A 17 7.06 1.05 -13.03
N ILE A 18 8.22 0.90 -12.39
CA ILE A 18 8.34 0.86 -10.92
C ILE A 18 7.85 2.18 -10.29
N ASP A 19 8.25 3.31 -10.86
CA ASP A 19 7.82 4.63 -10.36
C ASP A 19 6.30 4.84 -10.48
N GLN A 20 5.66 4.25 -11.50
CA GLN A 20 4.20 4.25 -11.64
C GLN A 20 3.48 3.41 -10.57
N GLU A 21 4.11 2.35 -10.07
CA GLU A 21 3.55 1.50 -9.00
C GLU A 21 3.67 2.14 -7.61
N TRP A 22 4.69 2.98 -7.41
CA TRP A 22 5.00 3.56 -6.11
C TRP A 22 3.82 4.26 -5.40
N PRO A 23 2.96 5.05 -6.08
CA PRO A 23 1.80 5.67 -5.44
C PRO A 23 0.78 4.67 -4.88
N VAL A 24 0.66 3.48 -5.47
CA VAL A 24 -0.22 2.42 -4.97
C VAL A 24 0.38 1.81 -3.71
N ILE A 25 1.67 1.47 -3.75
CA ILE A 25 2.41 0.94 -2.60
C ILE A 25 2.34 1.91 -1.42
N ALA A 26 2.56 3.21 -1.66
CA ALA A 26 2.46 4.23 -0.62
C ALA A 26 1.05 4.30 -0.01
N ALA A 27 -0.01 4.17 -0.82
CA ALA A 27 -1.38 4.14 -0.33
C ALA A 27 -1.69 2.87 0.48
N GLU A 28 -1.10 1.73 0.13
CA GLU A 28 -1.23 0.46 0.87
C GLU A 28 -0.50 0.52 2.21
N LEU A 29 0.69 1.14 2.27
CA LEU A 29 1.40 1.39 3.52
C LEU A 29 0.59 2.28 4.47
N ASP A 30 0.02 3.36 3.94
CA ASP A 30 -0.90 4.24 4.67
C ASP A 30 -2.11 3.48 5.25
N LEU A 31 -2.62 2.48 4.52
CA LEU A 31 -3.73 1.64 4.97
C LEU A 31 -3.27 0.71 6.08
N LEU A 32 -2.14 0.03 5.89
CA LEU A 32 -1.54 -0.83 6.90
C LEU A 32 -1.27 -0.08 8.21
N ASP A 33 -0.74 1.15 8.14
CA ASP A 33 -0.52 1.99 9.32
C ASP A 33 -1.83 2.31 10.05
N ALA A 34 -2.92 2.55 9.32
CA ALA A 34 -4.24 2.77 9.90
C ALA A 34 -4.81 1.49 10.56
N GLU A 35 -4.58 0.31 9.96
CA GLU A 35 -4.97 -0.98 10.54
C GLU A 35 -4.18 -1.29 11.81
N ILE A 36 -2.85 -1.07 11.80
CA ILE A 36 -1.99 -1.22 12.98
C ILE A 36 -2.47 -0.30 14.10
N ALA A 37 -2.84 0.94 13.80
CA ALA A 37 -3.38 1.87 14.79
C ALA A 37 -4.68 1.35 15.42
N LEU A 38 -5.56 0.70 14.65
CA LEU A 38 -6.78 0.08 15.18
C LEU A 38 -6.49 -1.11 16.09
N ILE A 39 -5.53 -1.96 15.72
CA ILE A 39 -5.09 -3.10 16.54
C ILE A 39 -4.54 -2.59 17.87
N ASN A 40 -3.63 -1.61 17.84
CA ASN A 40 -3.06 -1.04 19.05
C ASN A 40 -4.10 -0.32 19.93
N ALA A 41 -5.14 0.25 19.33
CA ALA A 41 -6.21 0.89 20.09
C ALA A 41 -6.98 -0.11 20.98
N ALA A 42 -7.00 -1.41 20.65
CA ALA A 42 -7.65 -2.43 21.48
C ALA A 42 -7.07 -2.48 22.91
N ASP A 43 -5.76 -2.28 23.04
CA ASP A 43 -5.06 -2.25 24.33
C ASP A 43 -5.25 -0.90 25.09
N HIS A 44 -5.93 0.06 24.47
CA HIS A 44 -6.07 1.45 24.94
C HIS A 44 -7.52 1.93 25.02
N GLY A 45 -8.47 1.03 25.27
CA GLY A 45 -9.89 1.37 25.41
C GLY A 45 -10.69 1.34 24.10
N GLY A 46 -10.07 0.85 23.02
CA GLY A 46 -10.69 0.58 21.72
C GLY A 46 -10.56 1.74 20.72
N PRO A 47 -10.84 1.46 19.42
CA PRO A 47 -10.79 2.47 18.37
C PRO A 47 -11.71 3.67 18.57
N THR A 48 -11.21 4.87 18.30
CA THR A 48 -12.01 6.11 18.31
C THR A 48 -12.71 6.35 16.97
N PRO A 49 -13.74 7.22 16.91
CA PRO A 49 -14.34 7.64 15.63
C PRO A 49 -13.34 8.23 14.61
N LEU A 50 -12.25 8.85 15.10
CA LEU A 50 -11.20 9.39 14.24
C LEU A 50 -10.38 8.28 13.57
N ASP A 51 -10.11 7.19 14.28
CA ASP A 51 -9.35 6.05 13.75
C ASP A 51 -10.12 5.39 12.61
N TRP A 52 -11.42 5.17 12.79
CA TRP A 52 -12.30 4.68 11.72
C TRP A 52 -12.33 5.61 10.49
N ARG A 53 -12.27 6.93 10.70
CA ARG A 53 -12.20 7.89 9.59
C ARG A 53 -10.85 7.86 8.88
N ARG A 54 -9.75 7.61 9.61
CA ARG A 54 -8.41 7.43 9.03
C ARG A 54 -8.36 6.17 8.18
N LEU A 55 -8.87 5.04 8.68
CA LEU A 55 -8.97 3.79 7.93
C LEU A 55 -9.71 3.98 6.60
N ARG A 56 -10.95 4.49 6.64
CA ARG A 56 -11.74 4.71 5.41
C ARG A 56 -11.03 5.59 4.39
N ARG A 57 -10.33 6.62 4.86
CA ARG A 57 -9.56 7.49 3.95
C ARG A 57 -8.40 6.78 3.30
N ALA A 58 -7.70 5.90 4.03
CA ALA A 58 -6.63 5.11 3.47
C ALA A 58 -7.16 4.11 2.43
N GLU A 59 -8.27 3.42 2.72
CA GLU A 59 -8.97 2.54 1.75
C GLU A 59 -9.34 3.29 0.46
N HIS A 60 -9.87 4.51 0.59
CA HIS A 60 -10.16 5.38 -0.56
C HIS A 60 -8.91 5.82 -1.31
N ARG A 61 -7.77 6.04 -0.62
CA ARG A 61 -6.49 6.36 -1.27
C ARG A 61 -5.99 5.19 -2.11
N VAL A 62 -6.03 3.97 -1.58
CA VAL A 62 -5.66 2.75 -2.34
C VAL A 62 -6.51 2.63 -3.59
N THR A 63 -7.84 2.71 -3.44
CA THR A 63 -8.77 2.63 -4.58
C THR A 63 -8.47 3.68 -5.65
N ARG A 64 -8.21 4.93 -5.25
CA ARG A 64 -7.87 6.00 -6.19
C ARG A 64 -6.52 5.79 -6.86
N ALA A 65 -5.50 5.35 -6.12
CA ALA A 65 -4.17 5.12 -6.65
C ALA A 65 -4.17 3.98 -7.68
N ALA A 66 -4.82 2.86 -7.36
CA ALA A 66 -4.89 1.72 -8.27
C ALA A 66 -5.70 1.99 -9.55
N ALA A 67 -6.74 2.83 -9.45
CA ALA A 67 -7.49 3.28 -10.63
C ALA A 67 -6.62 4.06 -11.64
N VAL A 68 -5.50 4.66 -11.20
CA VAL A 68 -4.56 5.36 -12.09
C VAL A 68 -3.74 4.37 -12.93
N ILE A 69 -3.33 3.23 -12.37
CA ILE A 69 -2.50 2.23 -13.06
C ILE A 69 -3.33 1.11 -13.73
N GLY A 70 -4.66 1.13 -13.60
CA GLY A 70 -5.56 0.14 -14.22
C GLY A 70 -5.58 -1.23 -13.53
N SER A 71 -4.95 -1.38 -12.36
CA SER A 71 -4.93 -2.62 -11.59
C SER A 71 -6.17 -2.74 -10.69
N PRO A 72 -6.84 -3.91 -10.64
CA PRO A 72 -7.90 -4.14 -9.67
C PRO A 72 -7.31 -4.20 -8.25
N VAL A 73 -7.73 -3.30 -7.36
CA VAL A 73 -7.37 -3.36 -5.93
C VAL A 73 -7.89 -4.66 -5.35
N LYS A 74 -7.02 -5.44 -4.70
CA LYS A 74 -7.45 -6.44 -3.74
C LYS A 74 -7.49 -5.78 -2.37
N PRO A 75 -8.67 -5.48 -1.80
CA PRO A 75 -8.72 -5.02 -0.43
C PRO A 75 -8.28 -6.17 0.47
N THR A 76 -7.11 -6.02 1.09
CA THR A 76 -6.62 -6.92 2.14
C THR A 76 -7.46 -6.67 3.38
N ARG A 77 -8.68 -7.20 3.43
CA ARG A 77 -9.47 -7.14 4.66
C ARG A 77 -8.81 -8.07 5.67
N LEU A 78 -8.32 -7.52 6.78
CA LEU A 78 -8.20 -8.29 8.01
C LEU A 78 -9.62 -8.74 8.37
N ALA A 79 -9.94 -10.00 8.07
CA ALA A 79 -11.17 -10.62 8.56
C ALA A 79 -11.07 -10.67 10.09
N ALA A 80 -11.86 -9.81 10.74
CA ALA A 80 -12.19 -9.90 12.16
C ALA A 80 -13.29 -10.95 12.37
#